data_AF-A0AA42IFX2-F1
#
_entry.id   AF-A0AA42IFX2-F1
#
_cell.length_a   1.000
_cell.length_b   1.000
_cell.length_c   1.000
_cell.angle_alpha   90.00
_cell.angle_beta   90.00
_cell.angle_gamma   90.00
#
_symmetry.space_group_name_H-M   'P 1'
#
loop_
_entity.id
_entity.type
_entity.pdbx_description
1 polymer ?
#
loop_
_entity_poly.entity_id
_entity_poly.type
_entity_poly.pdbx_seq_one_letter_code
_entity_poly.pdbx_strand_id
1 'polypeptide(L)'
;MKTSLLITSTIFSALLFSGCASKSERQFICGCQSSGMERSACKCAYKKLESKYGEDELKNNLYTLHQSEAFQYDLLQSGLQCMKE
;
A
#
# COMPACT_ATOMS: atom_id res chain seq x y z
N MET A 1 -20.88 24.33 30.43
CA MET A 1 -21.02 23.59 29.16
C MET A 1 -19.67 23.66 28.47
N LYS A 2 -18.80 22.65 28.64
CA LYS A 2 -18.79 21.36 27.94
C LYS A 2 -18.49 21.54 26.44
N THR A 3 -17.29 21.10 26.07
CA THR A 3 -17.00 20.41 24.81
C THR A 3 -17.30 21.20 23.52
N SER A 4 -16.38 22.07 23.12
CA SER A 4 -16.05 22.21 21.69
C SER A 4 -14.58 21.89 21.52
N LEU A 5 -14.32 20.64 21.88
CA LEU A 5 -13.10 19.90 21.65
C LEU A 5 -12.82 19.83 20.15
N LEU A 6 -11.57 20.12 19.78
CA LEU A 6 -10.80 19.26 18.88
C LEU A 6 -11.34 19.11 17.44
N ILE A 7 -11.50 20.21 16.71
CA ILE A 7 -11.56 20.17 15.23
C ILE A 7 -10.47 21.07 14.65
N THR A 8 -9.30 21.07 15.29
CA THR A 8 -8.08 21.64 14.70
C THR A 8 -7.47 20.62 13.76
N SER A 9 -8.01 20.61 12.53
CA SER A 9 -7.22 20.53 11.30
C SER A 9 -6.09 19.48 11.29
N THR A 10 -6.42 18.20 11.32
CA THR A 10 -5.51 17.18 10.79
C THR A 10 -5.65 17.17 9.27
N ILE A 11 -5.03 18.15 8.61
CA ILE A 11 -4.77 18.09 7.17
C ILE A 11 -3.85 16.88 6.98
N PHE A 12 -4.46 15.74 6.68
CA PHE A 12 -3.75 14.57 6.19
C PHE A 12 -3.16 15.01 4.85
N SER A 13 -1.92 15.46 4.92
CA SER A 13 -1.14 15.86 3.76
C SER A 13 -0.93 14.60 2.94
N ALA A 14 -1.87 14.32 2.04
CA ALA A 14 -1.65 13.45 0.90
C ALA A 14 -0.62 14.18 0.03
N LEU A 15 0.64 14.12 0.45
CA LEU A 15 1.79 14.38 -0.40
C LEU A 15 1.62 13.42 -1.58
N LEU A 16 1.08 13.97 -2.66
CA LEU A 16 1.15 13.38 -3.98
C LEU A 16 2.63 13.42 -4.37
N PHE A 17 3.41 12.48 -3.81
CA PHE A 17 4.67 12.08 -4.38
C PHE A 17 4.34 11.60 -5.79
N SER A 18 4.48 12.49 -6.76
CA SER A 18 4.76 12.15 -8.15
C SER A 18 6.21 11.67 -8.24
N GLY A 19 6.56 10.70 -7.39
CA GLY A 19 7.79 9.94 -7.54
C GLY A 19 7.67 9.14 -8.83
N CYS A 20 8.77 9.06 -9.58
CA CYS A 20 8.86 8.04 -10.62
C CYS A 20 8.57 6.69 -9.97
N ALA A 21 7.51 6.02 -10.41
CA ALA A 21 7.17 4.70 -9.90
C ALA A 21 8.34 3.75 -10.15
N SER A 22 8.80 3.07 -9.10
CA SER A 22 9.89 2.10 -9.18
C SER A 22 9.52 0.96 -10.12
N LYS A 23 10.52 0.20 -10.59
CA LYS A 23 10.26 -0.99 -11.41
C LYS A 23 9.39 -2.00 -10.64
N SER A 24 9.65 -2.16 -9.34
CA SER A 24 8.91 -3.03 -8.44
C SER A 24 7.45 -2.59 -8.31
N GLU A 25 7.18 -1.30 -8.11
CA GLU A 25 5.82 -0.74 -8.07
C GLU A 25 5.05 -1.04 -9.36
N ARG A 26 5.67 -0.77 -10.51
CA ARG A 26 5.04 -1.02 -11.82
C ARG A 26 4.71 -2.49 -12.01
N GLN A 27 5.63 -3.39 -11.69
CA GLN A 27 5.41 -4.84 -11.83
C GLN A 27 4.33 -5.34 -10.88
N PHE A 28 4.34 -4.89 -9.63
CA PHE A 28 3.30 -5.21 -8.65
C PHE A 28 1.92 -4.74 -9.14
N ILE A 29 1.81 -3.47 -9.57
CA ILE A 29 0.55 -2.91 -10.05
C ILE A 29 0.07 -3.66 -11.29
N CYS A 30 0.94 -3.96 -12.26
CA CYS A 30 0.55 -4.75 -13.44
C CYS A 30 0.04 -6.14 -13.07
N GLY A 31 0.71 -6.84 -12.15
CA GLY A 31 0.27 -8.14 -11.66
C GLY A 31 -1.08 -8.06 -10.94
N CYS A 32 -1.23 -7.08 -10.06
CA CYS A 32 -2.49 -6.83 -9.35
C CYS A 32 -3.64 -6.45 -10.31
N GLN A 33 -3.41 -5.64 -11.33
CA GLN A 33 -4.45 -5.33 -12.32
C GLN A 33 -4.82 -6.56 -13.16
N SER A 34 -3.86 -7.45 -13.43
CA SER A 34 -4.13 -8.69 -14.16
C SER A 34 -5.04 -9.66 -13.40
N SER A 35 -5.19 -9.52 -12.07
CA SER A 35 -6.18 -10.26 -11.27
C SER A 35 -7.57 -9.61 -11.26
N GLY A 36 -7.76 -8.51 -11.99
CA GLY A 36 -9.04 -7.79 -12.11
C GLY A 36 -9.23 -6.65 -11.10
N MET A 37 -8.19 -6.29 -10.34
CA MET A 37 -8.28 -5.21 -9.38
C MET A 37 -8.12 -3.82 -10.03
N GLU A 38 -8.86 -2.84 -9.50
CA GLU A 38 -8.74 -1.44 -9.89
C GLU A 38 -7.33 -0.90 -9.63
N ARG A 39 -6.83 -0.06 -10.54
CA ARG A 39 -5.46 0.47 -10.46
C ARG A 39 -5.22 1.26 -9.16
N SER A 40 -6.22 1.98 -8.69
CA SER A 40 -6.18 2.73 -7.42
C SER A 40 -5.97 1.79 -6.24
N ALA A 41 -6.73 0.70 -6.18
CA ALA A 41 -6.61 -0.31 -5.12
C ALA A 41 -5.22 -0.99 -5.14
N CYS A 42 -4.71 -1.34 -6.34
CA CYS A 42 -3.36 -1.89 -6.49
C CYS A 42 -2.28 -0.93 -5.99
N LYS A 43 -2.40 0.36 -6.34
CA LYS A 43 -1.46 1.39 -5.89
C LYS A 43 -1.54 1.60 -4.38
N CYS A 44 -2.74 1.56 -3.80
CA CYS A 44 -2.94 1.63 -2.36
C CYS A 44 -2.26 0.45 -1.64
N ALA A 45 -2.44 -0.78 -2.12
CA ALA A 45 -1.87 -1.97 -1.50
C ALA A 45 -0.35 -1.93 -1.54
N TYR A 46 0.24 -1.59 -2.70
CA TYR A 46 1.68 -1.42 -2.83
C TYR A 46 2.22 -0.38 -1.85
N LYS A 47 1.58 0.79 -1.75
CA LYS A 47 2.01 1.86 -0.82
C LYS A 47 1.96 1.43 0.64
N LYS A 48 0.93 0.70 1.06
CA LYS A 48 0.84 0.19 2.44
C LYS A 48 1.98 -0.80 2.74
N LEU A 49 2.27 -1.70 1.79
CA LEU A 49 3.36 -2.66 1.92
C LEU A 49 4.73 -1.95 1.92
N GLU A 50 4.96 -1.03 1.00
CA GLU A 50 6.21 -0.27 0.90
C GLU A 50 6.44 0.60 2.13
N SER A 51 5.39 1.19 2.69
CA SER A 51 5.49 1.93 3.96
C SER A 51 5.86 1.04 5.15
N LYS A 52 5.55 -0.27 5.11
CA LYS A 52 5.83 -1.20 6.21
C LYS A 52 7.23 -1.81 6.12
N TYR A 53 7.62 -2.22 4.91
CA TYR A 53 8.86 -2.98 4.67
C TYR A 53 9.99 -2.14 4.05
N GLY A 54 9.67 -0.96 3.50
CA GLY A 54 10.60 -0.25 2.63
C GLY A 54 10.77 -0.92 1.26
N GLU A 55 11.39 -0.23 0.31
CA GLU A 55 11.48 -0.68 -1.08
C GLU A 55 12.28 -1.98 -1.24
N ASP A 56 13.46 -2.07 -0.60
CA ASP A 56 14.37 -3.21 -0.76
C ASP A 56 13.82 -4.50 -0.14
N GLU A 57 13.28 -4.43 1.09
CA GLU A 57 12.71 -5.60 1.75
C GLU A 57 11.41 -6.03 1.08
N LEU A 58 10.54 -5.10 0.67
CA LEU A 58 9.33 -5.41 -0.09
C LEU A 58 9.69 -6.14 -1.39
N LYS A 59 10.67 -5.63 -2.14
CA LYS A 59 11.16 -6.26 -3.36
C LYS A 59 11.65 -7.68 -3.09
N ASN A 60 12.44 -7.88 -2.04
CA ASN A 60 12.91 -9.22 -1.68
C ASN A 60 11.73 -10.15 -1.35
N ASN A 61 10.77 -9.69 -0.53
CA ASN A 61 9.59 -10.48 -0.20
C ASN A 61 8.71 -10.80 -1.43
N LEU A 62 8.61 -9.90 -2.42
CA LEU A 62 7.82 -10.14 -3.63
C LEU A 62 8.45 -11.14 -4.59
N TYR A 63 9.78 -11.26 -4.61
CA TYR A 63 10.52 -12.06 -5.61
C TYR A 63 11.21 -13.30 -5.05
N THR A 64 11.12 -13.57 -3.75
CA THR A 64 11.62 -14.81 -3.15
C THR A 64 10.55 -15.90 -3.20
N LEU A 65 10.99 -17.16 -3.34
CA LEU A 65 10.11 -18.34 -3.35
C LEU A 65 9.51 -18.66 -1.97
N HIS A 66 10.04 -18.09 -0.89
CA HIS A 66 9.63 -18.37 0.48
C HIS A 66 9.28 -17.06 1.19
N GLN A 67 8.01 -16.65 1.04
CA GLN A 67 7.47 -15.52 1.78
C GLN A 67 7.21 -15.92 3.22
N SER A 68 7.50 -15.04 4.18
CA SER A 68 7.09 -15.25 5.55
C SER A 68 5.57 -15.24 5.67
N GLU A 69 5.03 -15.99 6.63
CA GLU A 69 3.58 -15.99 6.93
C GLU A 69 3.08 -14.57 7.22
N ALA A 70 3.87 -13.77 7.95
CA ALA A 70 3.56 -12.37 8.22
C ALA A 70 3.39 -11.57 6.93
N PHE A 71 4.31 -11.70 5.98
CA PHE A 71 4.22 -10.99 4.70
C PHE A 71 2.98 -11.39 3.91
N GLN A 72 2.64 -12.68 3.88
CA GLN A 72 1.42 -13.15 3.21
C GLN A 72 0.16 -12.56 3.84
N TYR A 73 0.10 -12.50 5.17
CA TYR A 73 -1.00 -11.89 5.90
C TYR A 73 -1.12 -10.40 5.60
N ASP A 74 0.00 -9.67 5.60
CA ASP A 74 0.04 -8.24 5.29
C ASP A 74 -0.34 -7.94 3.83
N LEU A 75 0.07 -8.79 2.88
CA LEU A 75 -0.34 -8.70 1.49
C LEU A 75 -1.86 -8.87 1.35
N LEU A 76 -2.44 -9.88 1.98
CA LEU A 76 -3.89 -10.10 1.99
C LEU A 76 -4.63 -8.93 2.65
N GLN A 77 -4.17 -8.50 3.83
CA GLN A 77 -4.80 -7.43 4.58
C GLN A 77 -4.74 -6.09 3.83
N SER A 78 -3.60 -5.76 3.23
CA SER A 78 -3.46 -4.53 2.42
C SER A 78 -4.41 -4.55 1.23
N GLY A 79 -4.55 -5.69 0.54
CA GLY A 79 -5.55 -5.87 -0.52
C GLY A 79 -6.99 -5.65 -0.02
N LEU A 80 -7.38 -6.32 1.08
CA LEU A 80 -8.72 -6.18 1.67
C LEU A 80 -9.05 -4.76 2.13
N GLN A 81 -8.07 -4.03 2.67
CA GLN A 81 -8.25 -2.64 3.06
C GLN A 81 -8.44 -1.74 1.84
N CYS A 82 -7.59 -1.89 0.83
CA CYS A 82 -7.59 -1.03 -0.35
C CYS A 82 -8.75 -1.29 -1.33
N MET A 83 -9.43 -2.44 -1.22
CA MET A 83 -10.69 -2.66 -1.94
C MET A 83 -11.88 -1.89 -1.33
N LYS A 84 -11.74 -1.41 -0.08
CA LYS A 84 -12.79 -0.67 0.65
C LYS A 84 -12.55 0.85 0.68
N GLU A 85 -11.38 1.30 0.21
CA GLU A 85 -11.01 2.71 0.07
C GLU A 85 -11.50 3.26 -1.28
#